data_AF-A0A0R3PNS3-F1
#
_entry.id   AF-A0A0R3PNS3-F1
#
_cell.length_a   1.000
_cell.length_b   1.000
_cell.length_c   1.000
_cell.angle_alpha   90.00
_cell.angle_beta   90.00
_cell.angle_gamma   90.00
#
_symmetry.space_group_name_H-M   'P 1'
#
loop_
_entity.id
_entity.type
_entity.pdbx_description
1 polymer ?
#
loop_
_entity_poly.entity_id
_entity_poly.type
_entity_poly.pdbx_seq_one_letter_code
_entity_poly.pdbx_strand_id
1 'polypeptide(L)'
;MPSYSEPPTPLRDDDYLYASLETSSYDDIKHIQSYVKSEVLMSARYNCLRKKREEIARFLENHASDDLSSHINSLRCFARSNGGLILDQYRAQIWPVLAHRLLSSADGENVDDNDSDSFMSESNSSVASSLTQDTFQKNIYPPLQVELDVHRTLARFPPNISDDRRSTLQYQLTPLIIRVLRTNPRFRYYQGFHDVCLTVLLVCGAETAFEVCRSLAHYGPFRSYLLKSLEESVLKELEFLYVILWRVDPQLERVLREVRLGTICVCKLQIVRFFDVFLASPPLTSIYVSAAIVLKRKSAILTCDW
;
A
#
# COMPACT_ATOMS: atom_id res chain seq x y z
N MET A 1 7.14 -28.05 24.30
CA MET A 1 5.75 -28.47 24.07
C MET A 1 5.30 -27.89 22.74
N PRO A 2 4.73 -28.68 21.82
CA PRO A 2 4.31 -28.19 20.51
C PRO A 2 3.08 -27.30 20.65
N SER A 3 3.13 -26.11 20.03
CA SER A 3 2.02 -25.18 19.89
C SER A 3 0.96 -25.80 18.98
N TYR A 4 -0.23 -26.08 19.52
CA TYR A 4 -1.40 -26.45 18.72
C TYR A 4 -1.88 -25.20 17.99
N SER A 5 -1.49 -25.06 16.72
CA SER A 5 -2.17 -24.16 15.80
C SER A 5 -3.55 -24.74 15.53
N GLU A 6 -4.61 -24.05 15.92
CA GLU A 6 -5.98 -24.40 15.53
C GLU A 6 -6.11 -24.44 14.00
N PRO A 7 -6.88 -25.38 13.44
CA PRO A 7 -7.20 -25.36 12.02
C PRO A 7 -8.04 -24.11 11.70
N PRO A 8 -7.82 -23.46 10.55
CA PRO A 8 -8.61 -22.29 10.16
C PRO A 8 -10.09 -22.67 10.11
N THR A 9 -10.93 -21.88 10.80
CA THR A 9 -12.40 -21.97 10.70
C THR A 9 -12.80 -22.00 9.22
N PRO A 10 -13.59 -22.99 8.77
CA PRO A 10 -13.98 -23.05 7.37
C PRO A 10 -14.81 -21.81 7.04
N LEU A 11 -14.23 -20.90 6.26
CA LEU A 11 -15.02 -19.89 5.56
C LEU A 11 -15.99 -20.66 4.67
N ARG A 12 -17.30 -20.41 4.81
CA ARG A 12 -18.28 -20.95 3.87
C ARG A 12 -17.85 -20.56 2.46
N ASP A 13 -17.76 -21.53 1.55
CA ASP A 13 -17.28 -21.35 0.17
C ASP A 13 -17.97 -20.18 -0.56
N ASP A 14 -19.22 -19.89 -0.20
CA ASP A 14 -20.03 -18.76 -0.68
C ASP A 14 -19.42 -17.37 -0.37
N ASP A 15 -18.79 -17.18 0.78
CA ASP A 15 -18.17 -15.89 1.18
C ASP A 15 -16.82 -15.67 0.48
N TYR A 16 -16.12 -16.76 0.14
CA TYR A 16 -14.86 -16.73 -0.60
C TYR A 16 -15.07 -16.38 -2.08
N LEU A 17 -16.16 -16.88 -2.66
CA LEU A 17 -16.59 -16.59 -4.03
C LEU A 17 -17.10 -15.16 -4.17
N TYR A 18 -17.90 -14.66 -3.23
CA TYR A 18 -18.37 -13.27 -3.27
C TYR A 18 -17.20 -12.27 -3.17
N ALA A 19 -16.21 -12.55 -2.33
CA ALA A 19 -15.01 -11.72 -2.19
C ALA A 19 -14.07 -11.79 -3.43
N SER A 20 -13.88 -12.98 -4.02
CA SER A 20 -13.09 -13.13 -5.26
C SER A 20 -13.76 -12.46 -6.45
N LEU A 21 -15.09 -12.58 -6.56
CA LEU A 21 -15.88 -11.94 -7.59
C LEU A 21 -15.87 -10.42 -7.43
N GLU A 22 -15.97 -9.89 -6.21
CA GLU A 22 -15.92 -8.46 -5.90
C GLU A 22 -14.63 -7.76 -6.34
N THR A 23 -13.51 -8.46 -6.48
CA THR A 23 -12.18 -7.84 -6.64
C THR A 23 -11.32 -8.37 -7.78
N SER A 24 -11.88 -9.20 -8.66
CA SER A 24 -11.20 -9.78 -9.82
C SER A 24 -10.76 -8.74 -10.85
N SER A 25 -9.51 -8.81 -11.29
CA SER A 25 -9.04 -8.22 -12.56
C SER A 25 -9.80 -8.87 -13.73
N TYR A 26 -9.83 -8.22 -14.90
CA TYR A 26 -10.45 -8.79 -16.11
C TYR A 26 -9.90 -10.18 -16.47
N ASP A 27 -8.63 -10.45 -16.15
CA ASP A 27 -7.98 -11.74 -16.41
C ASP A 27 -8.39 -12.84 -15.42
N ASP A 28 -8.79 -12.48 -14.19
CA ASP A 28 -9.26 -13.44 -13.19
C ASP A 28 -10.66 -13.98 -13.53
N ILE A 29 -11.48 -13.19 -14.24
CA ILE A 29 -12.85 -13.57 -14.61
C ILE A 29 -12.87 -14.75 -15.59
N LYS A 30 -11.83 -14.93 -16.42
CA LYS A 30 -11.75 -16.07 -17.34
C LYS A 30 -11.60 -17.41 -16.60
N HIS A 31 -11.08 -17.41 -15.38
CA HIS A 31 -10.88 -18.63 -14.59
C HIS A 31 -12.08 -18.98 -13.69
N ILE A 32 -13.04 -18.07 -13.50
CA ILE A 32 -14.25 -18.27 -12.67
C ILE A 32 -15.41 -18.75 -13.56
N GLN A 33 -15.18 -19.78 -14.38
CA GLN A 33 -16.22 -20.37 -15.23
C GLN A 33 -16.94 -21.57 -14.61
N SER A 34 -16.57 -22.03 -13.39
CA SER A 34 -17.06 -23.32 -12.90
C SER A 34 -18.04 -23.34 -11.73
N TYR A 35 -18.43 -22.22 -11.09
CA TYR A 35 -19.42 -22.27 -10.01
C TYR A 35 -20.41 -21.10 -10.07
N VAL A 36 -21.65 -21.40 -10.44
CA VAL A 36 -22.70 -20.43 -10.75
C VAL A 36 -23.36 -19.86 -9.48
N LYS A 37 -23.35 -18.53 -9.36
CA LYS A 37 -24.44 -17.74 -8.77
C LYS A 37 -24.74 -16.55 -9.69
N SER A 38 -25.88 -16.66 -10.38
CA SER A 38 -26.45 -15.75 -11.39
C SER A 38 -25.53 -15.38 -12.56
N GLU A 39 -25.60 -16.17 -13.64
CA GLU A 39 -25.00 -15.86 -14.95
C GLU A 39 -25.33 -14.43 -15.41
N VAL A 40 -26.52 -13.93 -15.07
CA VAL A 40 -26.95 -12.56 -15.39
C VAL A 40 -26.14 -11.50 -14.65
N LEU A 41 -25.88 -11.67 -13.34
CA LEU A 41 -25.07 -10.73 -12.56
C LEU A 41 -23.60 -10.76 -13.02
N MET A 42 -23.09 -11.95 -13.30
CA MET A 42 -21.74 -12.14 -13.83
C MET A 42 -21.58 -11.48 -15.20
N SER A 43 -22.54 -11.69 -16.10
CA SER A 43 -22.57 -11.08 -17.43
C SER A 43 -22.73 -9.56 -17.35
N ALA A 44 -23.60 -9.05 -16.47
CA ALA A 44 -23.76 -7.61 -16.26
C ALA A 44 -22.45 -6.98 -15.75
N ARG A 45 -21.80 -7.61 -14.76
CA ARG A 45 -20.52 -7.15 -14.20
C ARG A 45 -19.41 -7.16 -15.25
N TYR A 46 -19.29 -8.26 -16.00
CA TYR A 46 -18.32 -8.37 -17.10
C TYR A 46 -18.54 -7.26 -18.12
N ASN A 47 -19.78 -6.99 -18.52
CA ASN A 47 -20.11 -5.92 -19.45
C ASN A 47 -19.80 -4.52 -18.88
N CYS A 48 -20.05 -4.26 -17.60
CA CYS A 48 -19.68 -3.00 -16.95
C CYS A 48 -18.16 -2.80 -16.95
N LEU A 49 -17.38 -3.82 -16.56
CA LEU A 49 -15.91 -3.75 -16.56
C LEU A 49 -15.36 -3.60 -17.98
N ARG A 50 -15.94 -4.29 -18.96
CA ARG A 50 -15.55 -4.16 -20.38
C ARG A 50 -15.81 -2.75 -20.90
N LYS A 51 -16.99 -2.18 -20.65
CA LYS A 51 -17.32 -0.79 -21.02
C LYS A 51 -16.36 0.20 -20.37
N LYS A 52 -16.10 0.05 -19.08
CA LYS A 52 -15.15 0.89 -18.35
C LYS A 52 -13.73 0.79 -18.92
N ARG A 53 -13.27 -0.42 -19.28
CA ARG A 53 -11.99 -0.63 -19.95
C ARG A 53 -11.91 0.14 -21.27
N GLU A 54 -12.96 0.06 -22.08
CA GLU A 54 -13.05 0.79 -23.35
C GLU A 54 -13.11 2.31 -23.16
N GLU A 55 -13.75 2.79 -22.08
CA GLU A 55 -13.77 4.21 -21.72
C GLU A 55 -12.39 4.72 -21.30
N ILE A 56 -11.68 3.99 -20.45
CA ILE A 56 -10.32 4.35 -20.04
C ILE A 56 -9.38 4.31 -21.26
N ALA A 57 -9.47 3.28 -22.10
CA ALA A 57 -8.68 3.18 -23.32
C ALA A 57 -8.89 4.39 -24.25
N ARG A 58 -10.15 4.70 -24.58
CA ARG A 58 -10.50 5.87 -25.41
C ARG A 58 -10.02 7.17 -24.78
N PHE A 59 -10.13 7.30 -23.46
CA PHE A 59 -9.66 8.49 -22.76
C PHE A 59 -8.14 8.66 -22.89
N LEU A 60 -7.36 7.59 -22.68
CA LEU A 60 -5.90 7.63 -22.80
C LEU A 60 -5.45 7.86 -24.26
N GLU A 61 -6.11 7.25 -25.24
CA GLU A 61 -5.82 7.46 -26.67
C GLU A 61 -6.09 8.92 -27.09
N ASN A 62 -7.22 9.49 -26.68
CA ASN A 62 -7.59 10.86 -27.03
C ASN A 62 -6.65 11.92 -26.42
N HIS A 63 -5.97 11.59 -25.31
CA HIS A 63 -5.06 12.50 -24.61
C HIS A 63 -3.60 12.00 -24.68
N ALA A 64 -3.25 11.17 -25.66
CA ALA A 64 -1.90 10.63 -25.80
C ALA A 64 -0.85 11.71 -26.13
N SER A 65 -1.28 12.80 -26.80
CA SER A 65 -0.44 13.98 -27.10
C SER A 65 -0.40 15.02 -25.99
N ASP A 66 -1.32 14.91 -25.03
CA ASP A 66 -1.58 15.95 -24.05
C ASP A 66 -0.95 15.58 -22.70
N ASP A 67 -0.68 16.59 -21.86
CA ASP A 67 -0.26 16.31 -20.49
C ASP A 67 -1.44 15.76 -19.68
N LEU A 68 -1.39 14.45 -19.41
CA LEU A 68 -2.39 13.72 -18.64
C LEU A 68 -2.61 14.33 -17.23
N SER A 69 -1.63 15.08 -16.70
CA SER A 69 -1.76 15.80 -15.43
C SER A 69 -2.90 16.83 -15.43
N SER A 70 -3.22 17.40 -16.60
CA SER A 70 -4.31 18.38 -16.78
C SER A 70 -5.69 17.78 -16.51
N HIS A 71 -5.82 16.45 -16.60
CA HIS A 71 -7.09 15.76 -16.44
C HIS A 71 -7.20 14.97 -15.13
N ILE A 72 -6.51 15.45 -14.08
CA ILE A 72 -6.40 14.75 -12.80
C ILE A 72 -7.74 14.31 -12.19
N ASN A 73 -8.78 15.12 -12.34
CA ASN A 73 -10.10 14.81 -11.79
C ASN A 73 -10.74 13.60 -12.48
N SER A 74 -10.57 13.48 -13.80
CA SER A 74 -11.03 12.32 -14.57
C SER A 74 -10.28 11.06 -14.14
N LEU A 75 -8.96 11.15 -13.99
CA LEU A 75 -8.12 10.03 -13.52
C LEU A 75 -8.54 9.56 -12.13
N ARG A 76 -8.78 10.50 -11.20
CA ARG A 76 -9.29 10.20 -9.86
C ARG A 76 -10.67 9.53 -9.92
N CYS A 77 -11.55 9.97 -10.82
CA CYS A 77 -12.86 9.35 -11.01
C CYS A 77 -12.75 7.90 -11.52
N PHE A 78 -11.89 7.63 -12.49
CA PHE A 78 -11.64 6.26 -12.97
C PHE A 78 -11.09 5.36 -11.85
N ALA A 79 -10.11 5.86 -11.10
CA ALA A 79 -9.46 5.10 -10.04
C ALA A 79 -10.38 4.83 -8.84
N ARG A 80 -11.26 5.77 -8.46
CA ARG A 80 -12.22 5.57 -7.36
C ARG A 80 -13.44 4.74 -7.73
N SER A 81 -13.92 4.85 -8.98
CA SER A 81 -15.11 4.13 -9.44
C SER A 81 -14.95 2.60 -9.41
N ASN A 82 -16.07 1.88 -9.42
CA ASN A 82 -16.12 0.42 -9.32
C ASN A 82 -15.15 -0.27 -10.29
N GLY A 83 -14.38 -1.24 -9.81
CA GLY A 83 -13.34 -1.94 -10.59
C GLY A 83 -12.00 -1.19 -10.72
N GLY A 84 -11.89 0.06 -10.27
CA GLY A 84 -10.65 0.84 -10.32
C GLY A 84 -10.11 1.02 -11.73
N LEU A 85 -8.80 0.99 -11.90
CA LEU A 85 -8.16 1.16 -13.21
C LEU A 85 -8.14 -0.12 -14.04
N ILE A 86 -8.62 -1.25 -13.50
CA ILE A 86 -8.75 -2.55 -14.17
C ILE A 86 -7.41 -3.19 -14.52
N LEU A 87 -6.64 -2.61 -15.46
CA LEU A 87 -5.42 -3.19 -16.03
C LEU A 87 -4.15 -2.46 -15.59
N ASP A 88 -3.07 -3.20 -15.41
CA ASP A 88 -1.77 -2.65 -15.00
C ASP A 88 -1.19 -1.71 -16.06
N GLN A 89 -1.47 -1.93 -17.35
CA GLN A 89 -1.07 -1.01 -18.42
C GLN A 89 -1.67 0.40 -18.26
N TYR A 90 -2.88 0.51 -17.71
CA TYR A 90 -3.50 1.81 -17.42
C TYR A 90 -2.93 2.38 -16.13
N ARG A 91 -2.71 1.55 -15.11
CA ARG A 91 -2.06 1.96 -13.85
C ARG A 91 -0.65 2.50 -14.09
N ALA A 92 0.14 1.85 -14.94
CA ALA A 92 1.49 2.28 -15.29
C ALA A 92 1.55 3.70 -15.87
N GLN A 93 0.49 4.14 -16.54
CA GLN A 93 0.37 5.50 -17.07
C GLN A 93 -0.25 6.47 -16.04
N ILE A 94 -1.23 6.02 -15.27
CA ILE A 94 -2.05 6.88 -14.40
C ILE A 94 -1.45 7.05 -13.00
N TRP A 95 -0.90 6.00 -12.38
CA TRP A 95 -0.31 6.06 -11.04
C TRP A 95 0.82 7.09 -10.93
N PRO A 96 1.75 7.23 -11.90
CA PRO A 96 2.76 8.29 -11.85
C PRO A 96 2.16 9.69 -11.78
N VAL A 97 1.10 9.94 -12.56
CA VAL A 97 0.41 11.23 -12.57
C VAL A 97 -0.30 11.51 -11.23
N LEU A 98 -0.99 10.51 -10.69
CA LEU A 98 -1.65 10.62 -9.39
C LEU A 98 -0.63 10.84 -8.25
N ALA A 99 0.47 10.08 -8.26
CA ALA A 99 1.53 10.19 -7.27
C ALA A 99 2.25 11.54 -7.35
N HIS A 100 2.49 12.06 -8.56
CA HIS A 100 3.13 13.36 -8.73
C HIS A 100 2.29 14.51 -8.17
N ARG A 101 0.95 14.41 -8.19
CA ARG A 101 0.07 15.42 -7.60
C ARG A 101 0.10 15.45 -6.07
N LEU A 102 0.63 14.41 -5.42
CA LEU A 102 0.88 14.45 -3.97
C LEU A 102 1.93 15.51 -3.61
N LEU A 103 2.93 15.74 -4.48
CA LEU A 103 3.91 16.83 -4.34
C LEU A 103 3.20 18.18 -4.26
N SER A 104 2.37 18.49 -5.27
CA SER A 104 1.74 19.81 -5.40
C SER A 104 0.73 20.13 -4.30
N SER A 105 0.18 19.13 -3.61
CA SER A 105 -0.71 19.37 -2.46
C SER A 105 0.04 19.67 -1.17
N ALA A 106 1.32 19.28 -1.07
CA ALA A 106 2.11 19.46 0.15
C ALA A 106 2.85 20.81 0.20
N ASP A 107 3.04 21.48 -0.95
CA ASP A 107 3.69 22.81 -1.03
C ASP A 107 2.89 23.93 -0.31
N GLY A 108 1.65 23.65 0.13
CA GLY A 108 0.86 24.55 0.98
C GLY A 108 1.07 24.37 2.49
N GLU A 109 1.75 23.30 2.91
CA GLU A 109 2.08 23.02 4.31
C GLU A 109 3.60 22.98 4.45
N ASN A 110 4.22 24.17 4.49
CA ASN A 110 5.50 24.33 5.17
C ASN A 110 5.27 24.03 6.67
N VAL A 111 5.20 22.75 7.01
CA VAL A 111 5.42 22.32 8.38
C VAL A 111 6.92 22.48 8.61
N ASP A 112 7.29 23.67 9.07
CA ASP A 112 8.54 23.89 9.77
C ASP A 112 8.60 22.84 10.90
N ASP A 113 9.34 21.75 10.65
CA ASP A 113 9.74 20.79 11.67
C ASP A 113 10.75 21.50 12.59
N ASN A 114 10.23 22.36 13.46
CA ASN A 114 10.98 22.98 14.54
C ASN A 114 11.02 22.02 15.74
N ASP A 115 11.46 20.77 15.52
CA ASP A 115 11.92 19.89 16.60
C ASP A 115 13.41 20.15 16.77
N SER A 116 13.71 21.24 17.47
CA SER A 116 15.03 21.51 18.02
C SER A 116 15.25 20.55 19.19
N ASP A 117 15.71 19.33 18.87
CA ASP A 117 16.22 18.43 19.89
C ASP A 117 17.63 18.92 20.27
N SER A 118 17.68 19.68 21.37
CA SER A 118 18.91 20.21 21.95
C SER A 118 19.78 19.07 22.46
N PHE A 119 20.74 18.61 21.66
CA PHE A 119 21.79 17.73 22.16
C PHE A 119 22.83 18.57 22.90
N MET A 120 22.71 18.61 24.23
CA MET A 120 23.71 19.23 25.11
C MET A 120 25.03 18.47 24.97
N SER A 121 26.06 19.22 24.56
CA SER A 121 27.44 18.78 24.50
C SER A 121 28.07 18.86 25.88
N GLU A 122 28.34 17.71 26.51
CA GLU A 122 29.40 17.64 27.52
C GLU A 122 30.69 17.14 26.86
N SER A 123 31.63 18.06 26.74
CA SER A 123 33.02 17.80 26.40
C SER A 123 33.76 17.30 27.63
N ASN A 124 34.58 16.25 27.46
CA ASN A 124 35.86 16.17 28.16
C ASN A 124 36.94 15.68 27.20
N SER A 125 38.06 16.37 27.28
CA SER A 125 39.17 16.51 26.35
C SER A 125 40.03 15.24 26.18
N SER A 126 40.44 14.98 24.93
CA SER A 126 41.82 15.08 24.42
C SER A 126 42.67 13.82 24.52
N VAL A 127 42.85 13.14 23.38
CA VAL A 127 44.18 12.74 22.89
C VAL A 127 44.15 12.82 21.36
N ALA A 128 44.95 13.72 20.79
CA ALA A 128 45.21 13.77 19.37
C ALA A 128 46.14 12.61 19.00
N SER A 129 45.70 11.74 18.10
CA SER A 129 46.58 10.84 17.35
C SER A 129 45.90 10.53 16.02
N SER A 130 46.52 11.04 14.95
CA SER A 130 46.21 10.78 13.55
C SER A 130 45.78 9.34 13.30
N LEU A 131 44.73 9.15 12.49
CA LEU A 131 44.58 8.07 11.51
C LEU A 131 43.24 8.25 10.75
N THR A 132 43.39 8.40 9.43
CA THR A 132 42.46 8.02 8.34
C THR A 132 41.04 8.62 8.27
N GLN A 133 40.78 9.29 7.14
CA GLN A 133 39.45 9.44 6.53
C GLN A 133 38.71 8.09 6.49
N ASP A 134 37.95 7.75 7.54
CA ASP A 134 37.01 6.62 7.49
C ASP A 134 35.86 6.71 8.52
N THR A 135 35.72 7.84 9.22
CA THR A 135 34.68 7.99 10.26
C THR A 135 33.32 8.49 9.74
N PHE A 136 33.07 8.45 8.43
CA PHE A 136 31.71 8.59 7.86
C PHE A 136 30.93 7.26 7.87
N GLN A 137 31.51 6.19 8.41
CA GLN A 137 30.99 4.82 8.33
C GLN A 137 30.25 4.37 9.60
N LYS A 138 29.47 5.26 10.21
CA LYS A 138 28.68 4.95 11.42
C LYS A 138 27.24 5.46 11.39
N ASN A 139 26.57 5.34 10.24
CA ASN A 139 25.11 5.18 10.19
C ASN A 139 24.81 3.75 9.74
N ILE A 140 24.78 2.89 10.76
CA ILE A 140 24.67 1.44 10.71
C ILE A 140 23.22 1.05 10.34
N TYR A 141 23.07 0.62 9.08
CA TYR A 141 22.08 -0.33 8.50
C TYR A 141 20.59 0.06 8.29
N PRO A 142 20.26 0.50 7.06
CA PRO A 142 19.09 0.02 6.33
C PRO A 142 19.32 -1.16 5.33
N PRO A 143 20.50 -1.40 4.70
CA PRO A 143 20.59 -2.39 3.60
C PRO A 143 20.29 -3.83 4.02
N LEU A 144 20.85 -4.30 5.14
CA LEU A 144 20.67 -5.69 5.57
C LEU A 144 19.22 -6.02 5.92
N GLN A 145 18.50 -5.11 6.59
CA GLN A 145 17.09 -5.34 6.92
C GLN A 145 16.24 -5.35 5.65
N VAL A 146 16.49 -4.42 4.71
CA VAL A 146 15.82 -4.40 3.41
C VAL A 146 16.09 -5.68 2.63
N GLU A 147 17.34 -6.13 2.55
CA GLU A 147 17.73 -7.36 1.86
C GLU A 147 17.03 -8.59 2.44
N LEU A 148 16.99 -8.72 3.78
CA LEU A 148 16.31 -9.82 4.46
C LEU A 148 14.81 -9.83 4.16
N ASP A 149 14.16 -8.68 4.15
CA ASP A 149 12.73 -8.57 3.85
C ASP A 149 12.42 -8.84 2.37
N VAL A 150 13.24 -8.33 1.46
CA VAL A 150 13.14 -8.61 0.01
C VAL A 150 13.32 -10.11 -0.26
N HIS A 151 14.23 -10.78 0.45
CA HIS A 151 14.41 -12.22 0.36
C HIS A 151 13.16 -13.00 0.85
N ARG A 152 12.53 -12.55 1.94
CA ARG A 152 11.26 -13.16 2.43
C ARG A 152 10.08 -12.94 1.49
N THR A 153 10.14 -11.93 0.63
CA THR A 153 9.07 -11.58 -0.32
C THR A 153 8.93 -12.59 -1.47
N LEU A 154 9.86 -13.55 -1.62
CA LEU A 154 9.81 -14.63 -2.61
C LEU A 154 8.46 -15.37 -2.67
N ALA A 155 7.81 -15.57 -1.53
CA ALA A 155 6.51 -16.25 -1.43
C ALA A 155 5.30 -15.39 -1.86
N ARG A 156 5.51 -14.11 -2.18
CA ARG A 156 4.46 -13.16 -2.56
C ARG A 156 4.41 -12.88 -4.06
N PHE A 157 5.42 -13.27 -4.83
CA PHE A 157 5.35 -13.18 -6.28
C PHE A 157 4.19 -14.02 -6.85
N PRO A 158 3.58 -13.60 -7.98
CA PRO A 158 2.56 -14.40 -8.65
C PRO A 158 3.09 -15.82 -8.93
N PRO A 159 2.26 -16.87 -8.79
CA PRO A 159 2.69 -18.25 -9.03
C PRO A 159 3.14 -18.47 -10.48
N ASN A 160 2.70 -17.62 -11.41
CA ASN A 160 2.97 -17.73 -12.84
C ASN A 160 4.20 -16.93 -13.32
N ILE A 161 4.97 -16.32 -12.42
CA ILE A 161 6.17 -15.58 -12.79
C ILE A 161 7.35 -16.55 -12.94
N SER A 162 8.17 -16.40 -13.98
CA SER A 162 9.39 -17.21 -14.12
C SER A 162 10.40 -16.89 -13.01
N ASP A 163 11.21 -17.88 -12.64
CA ASP A 163 12.25 -17.68 -11.63
C ASP A 163 13.29 -16.63 -12.04
N ASP A 164 13.59 -16.51 -13.34
CA ASP A 164 14.45 -15.45 -13.88
C ASP A 164 13.87 -14.06 -13.62
N ARG A 165 12.55 -13.91 -13.86
CA ARG A 165 11.86 -12.64 -13.65
C ARG A 165 11.73 -12.33 -12.16
N ARG A 166 11.51 -13.33 -11.31
CA ARG A 166 11.52 -13.19 -9.85
C ARG A 166 12.88 -12.69 -9.36
N SER A 167 13.95 -13.32 -9.81
CA SER A 167 15.33 -12.94 -9.48
C SER A 167 15.65 -11.52 -9.94
N THR A 168 15.23 -11.17 -11.15
CA THR A 168 15.37 -9.79 -11.68
C THR A 168 14.65 -8.77 -10.79
N LEU A 169 13.41 -9.04 -10.39
CA LEU A 169 12.63 -8.12 -9.55
C LEU A 169 13.26 -7.96 -8.16
N GLN A 170 13.79 -9.03 -7.56
CA GLN A 170 14.52 -8.92 -6.29
C GLN A 170 15.78 -8.08 -6.42
N TYR A 171 16.55 -8.30 -7.48
CA TYR A 171 17.75 -7.53 -7.78
C TYR A 171 17.44 -6.04 -7.97
N GLN A 172 16.26 -5.72 -8.54
CA GLN A 172 15.80 -4.34 -8.72
C GLN A 172 15.21 -3.72 -7.45
N LEU A 173 14.59 -4.51 -6.57
CA LEU A 173 13.82 -4.00 -5.43
C LEU A 173 14.69 -3.41 -4.32
N THR A 174 15.79 -4.08 -3.95
CA THR A 174 16.70 -3.56 -2.91
C THR A 174 17.29 -2.20 -3.30
N PRO A 175 17.90 -2.02 -4.49
CA PRO A 175 18.40 -0.71 -4.93
C PRO A 175 17.30 0.35 -4.99
N LEU A 176 16.09 0.01 -5.43
CA LEU A 176 14.95 0.91 -5.46
C LEU A 176 14.62 1.45 -4.05
N ILE A 177 14.44 0.56 -3.07
CA ILE A 177 14.12 0.94 -1.68
C ILE A 177 15.23 1.80 -1.10
N ILE A 178 16.49 1.37 -1.24
CA ILE A 178 17.65 2.12 -0.72
C ILE A 178 17.72 3.50 -1.37
N ARG A 179 17.49 3.61 -2.69
CA ARG A 179 17.51 4.89 -3.40
C ARG A 179 16.41 5.82 -2.88
N VAL A 180 15.20 5.32 -2.61
CA VAL A 180 14.12 6.11 -2.01
C VAL A 180 14.49 6.57 -0.60
N LEU A 181 14.98 5.68 0.27
CA LEU A 181 15.38 6.05 1.64
C LEU A 181 16.49 7.11 1.65
N ARG A 182 17.44 7.04 0.72
CA ARG A 182 18.52 8.03 0.58
C ARG A 182 18.05 9.44 0.15
N THR A 183 16.81 9.58 -0.33
CA THR A 183 16.28 10.91 -0.68
C THR A 183 15.95 11.76 0.54
N ASN A 184 15.89 11.18 1.75
CA ASN A 184 15.73 11.91 3.00
C ASN A 184 16.50 11.21 4.13
N PRO A 185 17.55 11.82 4.72
CA PRO A 185 18.32 11.22 5.81
C PRO A 185 17.51 10.85 7.05
N ARG A 186 16.32 11.45 7.24
CA ARG A 186 15.41 11.16 8.36
C ARG A 186 14.54 9.93 8.12
N PHE A 187 14.49 9.39 6.91
CA PHE A 187 13.73 8.17 6.65
C PHE A 187 14.35 6.97 7.34
N ARG A 188 13.51 6.26 8.10
CA ARG A 188 13.78 5.00 8.77
C ARG A 188 12.94 3.92 8.10
N TYR A 189 13.59 2.84 7.70
CA TYR A 189 12.89 1.71 7.08
C TYR A 189 11.98 1.02 8.09
N TYR A 190 10.74 0.71 7.70
CA TYR A 190 9.83 -0.13 8.47
C TYR A 190 9.50 -1.41 7.70
N GLN A 191 9.26 -2.50 8.43
CA GLN A 191 8.91 -3.78 7.84
C GLN A 191 7.53 -3.71 7.16
N GLY A 192 7.52 -3.92 5.85
CA GLY A 192 6.33 -3.82 4.99
C GLY A 192 6.49 -2.78 3.88
N PHE A 193 7.43 -1.84 3.99
CA PHE A 193 7.67 -0.87 2.91
C PHE A 193 8.13 -1.53 1.61
N HIS A 194 8.83 -2.68 1.71
CA HIS A 194 9.21 -3.47 0.53
C HIS A 194 8.01 -3.97 -0.28
N ASP A 195 6.87 -4.26 0.34
CA ASP A 195 5.65 -4.69 -0.37
C ASP A 195 5.05 -3.54 -1.18
N VAL A 196 5.12 -2.31 -0.65
CA VAL A 196 4.69 -1.09 -1.35
C VAL A 196 5.56 -0.89 -2.58
N CYS A 197 6.88 -0.90 -2.41
CA CYS A 197 7.82 -0.75 -3.52
C CYS A 197 7.71 -1.87 -4.55
N LEU A 198 7.49 -3.13 -4.12
CA LEU A 198 7.30 -4.25 -5.03
C LEU A 198 6.02 -4.09 -5.85
N THR A 199 4.91 -3.67 -5.22
CA THR A 199 3.63 -3.44 -5.93
C THR A 199 3.81 -2.38 -7.01
N VAL A 200 4.47 -1.26 -6.68
CA VAL A 200 4.75 -0.20 -7.65
C VAL A 200 5.71 -0.69 -8.74
N LEU A 201 6.74 -1.47 -8.40
CA LEU A 201 7.69 -2.02 -9.38
C LEU A 201 7.02 -2.99 -10.36
N LEU A 202 6.11 -3.84 -9.87
CA LEU A 202 5.34 -4.77 -10.69
C LEU A 202 4.42 -4.05 -11.68
N VAL A 203 3.78 -2.96 -11.24
CA VAL A 203 2.79 -2.23 -12.04
C VAL A 203 3.42 -1.21 -12.98
N CYS A 204 4.32 -0.36 -12.46
CA CYS A 204 4.86 0.77 -13.21
C CYS A 204 6.18 0.44 -13.92
N GLY A 205 6.88 -0.63 -13.51
CA GLY A 205 8.19 -1.00 -14.03
C GLY A 205 9.34 -0.17 -13.44
N ALA A 206 10.57 -0.61 -13.70
CA ALA A 206 11.78 -0.07 -13.04
C ALA A 206 12.03 1.42 -13.32
N GLU A 207 11.73 1.89 -14.53
CA GLU A 207 11.98 3.27 -14.95
C GLU A 207 11.18 4.30 -14.15
N THR A 208 9.91 4.02 -13.89
CA THR A 208 8.99 4.96 -13.24
C THR A 208 8.79 4.66 -11.75
N ALA A 209 9.07 3.43 -11.30
CA ALA A 209 8.83 3.01 -9.92
C ALA A 209 9.55 3.87 -8.89
N PHE A 210 10.76 4.35 -9.21
CA PHE A 210 11.51 5.23 -8.31
C PHE A 210 10.75 6.53 -8.03
N GLU A 211 10.30 7.26 -9.04
CA GLU A 211 9.62 8.54 -8.86
C GLU A 211 8.26 8.37 -8.16
N VAL A 212 7.54 7.28 -8.45
CA VAL A 212 6.29 6.95 -7.77
C VAL A 212 6.54 6.65 -6.28
N CYS A 213 7.49 5.78 -5.98
CA CYS A 213 7.82 5.43 -4.59
C CYS A 213 8.37 6.63 -3.82
N ARG A 214 9.19 7.47 -4.45
CA ARG A 214 9.68 8.73 -3.87
C ARG A 214 8.52 9.65 -3.52
N SER A 215 7.57 9.84 -4.44
CA SER A 215 6.41 10.70 -4.20
C SER A 215 5.54 10.16 -3.06
N LEU A 216 5.29 8.85 -3.04
CA LEU A 216 4.57 8.17 -1.96
C LEU A 216 5.26 8.29 -0.59
N ALA A 217 6.59 8.20 -0.55
CA ALA A 217 7.39 8.30 0.66
C ALA A 217 7.46 9.73 1.22
N HIS A 218 7.52 10.75 0.36
CA HIS A 218 7.67 12.14 0.80
C HIS A 218 6.37 12.87 1.03
N TYR A 219 5.32 12.56 0.26
CA TYR A 219 4.10 13.35 0.23
C TYR A 219 2.83 12.50 0.39
N GLY A 220 2.99 11.18 0.37
CA GLY A 220 1.91 10.24 0.59
C GLY A 220 1.74 9.82 2.04
N PRO A 221 0.82 8.87 2.30
CA PRO A 221 0.52 8.37 3.64
C PRO A 221 1.73 7.68 4.29
N PHE A 222 2.71 7.21 3.51
CA PHE A 222 3.88 6.50 4.03
C PHE A 222 4.92 7.43 4.67
N ARG A 223 4.81 8.75 4.47
CA ARG A 223 5.77 9.74 5.02
C ARG A 223 5.85 9.66 6.55
N SER A 224 4.71 9.61 7.23
CA SER A 224 4.67 9.52 8.69
C SER A 224 5.31 8.22 9.19
N TYR A 225 5.04 7.10 8.53
CA TYR A 225 5.61 5.78 8.88
C TYR A 225 7.11 5.67 8.63
N LEU A 226 7.64 6.45 7.68
CA LEU A 226 9.08 6.51 7.40
C LEU A 226 9.81 7.49 8.31
N LEU A 227 9.15 8.51 8.86
CA LEU A 227 9.80 9.52 9.71
C LEU A 227 9.70 9.22 11.20
N LYS A 228 8.63 8.56 11.63
CA LYS A 228 8.28 8.37 13.05
C LYS A 228 8.36 6.90 13.44
N SER A 229 8.42 6.62 14.73
CA SER A 229 8.23 5.26 15.22
C SER A 229 6.81 4.75 14.91
N LEU A 230 6.60 3.42 14.99
CA LEU A 230 5.28 2.82 14.81
C LEU A 230 4.25 3.40 15.79
N GLU A 231 4.66 3.64 17.04
CA GLU A 231 3.81 4.19 18.10
C GLU A 231 3.39 5.63 17.80
N GLU A 232 4.31 6.44 17.27
CA GLU A 232 4.08 7.86 16.97
C GLU A 232 3.33 8.10 15.65
N SER A 233 3.12 7.05 14.86
CA SER A 233 2.46 7.12 13.56
C SER A 233 1.18 6.28 13.51
N VAL A 234 1.29 4.97 13.34
CA VAL A 234 0.15 4.07 13.08
C VAL A 234 -0.81 4.03 14.26
N LEU A 235 -0.34 4.02 15.51
CA LEU A 235 -1.24 3.94 16.67
C LEU A 235 -2.18 5.15 16.78
N LYS A 236 -1.69 6.36 16.45
CA LYS A 236 -2.54 7.57 16.42
C LYS A 236 -3.60 7.48 15.33
N GLU A 237 -3.25 6.94 14.17
CA GLU A 237 -4.21 6.73 13.09
C GLU A 237 -5.23 5.63 13.41
N LEU A 238 -4.82 4.59 14.14
CA LEU A 238 -5.73 3.55 14.64
C LEU A 238 -6.74 4.09 15.65
N GLU A 239 -6.43 5.13 16.42
CA GLU A 239 -7.44 5.77 17.28
C GLU A 239 -8.58 6.38 16.45
N PHE A 240 -8.33 6.91 15.25
CA PHE A 240 -9.40 7.38 14.35
C PHE A 240 -10.31 6.24 13.90
N LEU A 241 -9.78 5.03 13.71
CA LEU A 241 -10.60 3.85 13.40
C LEU A 241 -11.60 3.59 14.53
N TYR A 242 -11.16 3.61 15.78
CA TYR A 242 -12.05 3.43 16.94
C TYR A 242 -13.08 4.54 17.05
N VAL A 243 -12.73 5.80 16.77
CA VAL A 243 -13.70 6.91 16.75
C VAL A 243 -14.80 6.69 15.72
N ILE A 244 -14.45 6.25 14.50
CA ILE A 244 -15.43 5.94 13.45
C ILE A 244 -16.32 4.76 13.89
N LEU A 245 -15.72 3.70 14.40
CA LEU A 245 -16.45 2.52 14.84
C LEU A 245 -17.40 2.85 16.00
N TRP A 246 -16.96 3.64 16.98
CA TRP A 246 -17.82 4.09 18.08
C TRP A 246 -19.05 4.84 17.57
N ARG A 247 -18.89 5.68 16.54
CA ARG A 247 -20.01 6.43 15.95
C ARG A 247 -21.00 5.56 15.19
N VAL A 248 -20.54 4.49 14.54
CA VAL A 248 -21.37 3.63 13.69
C VAL A 248 -21.95 2.44 14.48
N ASP A 249 -21.14 1.85 15.35
CA ASP A 249 -21.44 0.64 16.10
C ASP A 249 -20.65 0.55 17.42
N PRO A 250 -21.18 1.14 18.51
CA PRO A 250 -20.51 1.16 19.81
C PRO A 250 -20.24 -0.24 20.40
N GLN A 251 -21.09 -1.23 20.10
CA GLN A 251 -20.91 -2.59 20.60
C GLN A 251 -19.69 -3.25 19.95
N LEU A 252 -19.56 -3.11 18.63
CA LEU A 252 -18.42 -3.63 17.89
C LEU A 252 -17.12 -2.94 18.31
N GLU A 253 -17.15 -1.61 18.49
CA GLU A 253 -15.98 -0.86 18.96
C GLU A 253 -15.47 -1.38 20.30
N ARG A 254 -16.36 -1.58 21.28
CA ARG A 254 -15.99 -2.08 22.61
C ARG A 254 -15.28 -3.43 22.52
N VAL A 255 -15.85 -4.38 21.76
CA VAL A 255 -15.25 -5.71 21.56
C VAL A 255 -13.87 -5.58 20.92
N LEU A 256 -13.73 -4.77 19.87
CA LEU A 256 -12.44 -4.61 19.19
C LEU A 256 -11.37 -3.96 20.08
N ARG A 257 -11.77 -3.02 20.94
CA ARG A 257 -10.87 -2.35 21.89
C ARG A 257 -10.43 -3.29 23.01
N GLU A 258 -11.30 -4.21 23.44
CA GLU A 258 -10.97 -5.27 24.40
C GLU A 258 -9.98 -6.29 23.83
N VAL A 259 -10.16 -6.71 22.58
CA VAL A 259 -9.30 -7.71 21.90
C VAL A 259 -7.94 -7.12 21.45
N ARG A 260 -7.75 -5.79 21.50
CA ARG A 260 -6.53 -5.08 21.08
C ARG A 260 -6.01 -5.54 19.71
N LEU A 261 -6.90 -5.62 18.72
CA LEU A 261 -6.51 -6.10 17.38
C LEU A 261 -5.48 -5.14 16.74
N GLY A 262 -4.25 -5.65 16.57
CA GLY A 262 -3.19 -5.00 15.82
C GLY A 262 -3.33 -5.25 14.32
N THR A 263 -3.92 -4.29 13.62
CA THR A 263 -3.86 -4.05 12.16
C THR A 263 -4.37 -5.17 11.24
N ILE A 264 -5.31 -4.79 10.36
CA ILE A 264 -5.94 -5.66 9.36
C ILE A 264 -4.98 -5.89 8.18
N CYS A 265 -4.66 -7.15 7.89
CA CYS A 265 -3.92 -7.53 6.69
C CYS A 265 -4.89 -7.67 5.49
N VAL A 266 -4.55 -7.06 4.37
CA VAL A 266 -5.39 -7.02 3.16
C VAL A 266 -4.95 -8.11 2.16
N CYS A 267 -5.91 -8.82 1.55
CA CYS A 267 -5.66 -9.91 0.60
C CYS A 267 -4.95 -9.44 -0.70
N LYS A 268 -4.06 -10.29 -1.23
CA LYS A 268 -3.12 -10.01 -2.35
C LYS A 268 -3.76 -9.41 -3.62
N LEU A 269 -4.95 -9.86 -4.04
CA LEU A 269 -5.62 -9.40 -5.27
C LEU A 269 -6.26 -8.01 -5.12
N GLN A 270 -6.52 -7.58 -3.89
CA GLN A 270 -7.17 -6.29 -3.62
C GLN A 270 -6.15 -5.14 -3.56
N ILE A 271 -4.86 -5.45 -3.45
CA ILE A 271 -3.81 -4.46 -3.19
C ILE A 271 -3.76 -3.41 -4.31
N VAL A 272 -3.65 -3.81 -5.58
CA VAL A 272 -3.61 -2.84 -6.69
C VAL A 272 -4.89 -2.00 -6.79
N ARG A 273 -6.04 -2.57 -6.43
CA ARG A 273 -7.31 -1.85 -6.35
C ARG A 273 -7.30 -0.82 -5.23
N PHE A 274 -6.71 -1.14 -4.07
CA PHE A 274 -6.53 -0.19 -2.98
C PHE A 274 -5.56 0.93 -3.36
N PHE A 275 -4.48 0.63 -4.07
CA PHE A 275 -3.59 1.67 -4.61
C PHE A 275 -4.32 2.61 -5.56
N ASP A 276 -5.21 2.09 -6.45
CA ASP A 276 -6.06 2.94 -7.29
C ASP A 276 -6.87 3.94 -6.43
N VAL A 277 -7.51 3.47 -5.34
CA VAL A 277 -8.28 4.35 -4.44
C VAL A 277 -7.36 5.34 -3.72
N PHE A 278 -6.29 4.86 -3.09
CA PHE A 278 -5.47 5.64 -2.18
C PHE A 278 -4.69 6.73 -2.91
N LEU A 279 -4.16 6.46 -4.10
CA LEU A 279 -3.52 7.47 -4.93
C LEU A 279 -4.52 8.54 -5.42
N ALA A 280 -5.81 8.21 -5.50
CA ALA A 280 -6.85 9.09 -6.01
C ALA A 280 -7.67 9.79 -4.91
N SER A 281 -7.39 9.54 -3.64
CA SER A 281 -8.22 9.98 -2.51
C SER A 281 -7.40 10.65 -1.41
N PRO A 282 -8.04 11.39 -0.48
CA PRO A 282 -7.34 12.02 0.64
C PRO A 282 -6.60 11.01 1.54
N PRO A 283 -5.54 11.43 2.27
CA PRO A 283 -4.68 10.51 3.04
C PRO A 283 -5.40 9.59 4.04
N LEU A 284 -6.45 10.07 4.71
CA LEU A 284 -7.19 9.29 5.71
C LEU A 284 -8.13 8.20 5.12
N THR A 285 -8.20 8.07 3.80
CA THR A 285 -9.08 7.10 3.13
C THR A 285 -8.79 5.65 3.55
N SER A 286 -7.53 5.33 3.88
CA SER A 286 -7.13 4.01 4.39
C SER A 286 -7.85 3.64 5.70
N ILE A 287 -8.11 4.61 6.57
CA ILE A 287 -8.82 4.42 7.83
C ILE A 287 -10.31 4.17 7.59
N TYR A 288 -10.94 4.93 6.69
CA TYR A 288 -12.33 4.70 6.30
C TYR A 288 -12.51 3.32 5.65
N VAL A 289 -11.59 2.92 4.78
CA VAL A 289 -11.57 1.58 4.19
C VAL A 289 -11.45 0.50 5.27
N SER A 290 -10.54 0.68 6.22
CA SER A 290 -10.37 -0.25 7.34
C SER A 290 -11.65 -0.37 8.16
N ALA A 291 -12.29 0.76 8.50
CA ALA A 291 -13.58 0.77 9.20
C ALA A 291 -14.67 0.02 8.42
N ALA A 292 -14.77 0.26 7.11
CA ALA A 292 -15.74 -0.44 6.26
C ALA A 292 -15.51 -1.95 6.21
N ILE A 293 -14.25 -2.41 6.17
CA ILE A 293 -13.89 -3.84 6.21
C ILE A 293 -14.31 -4.45 7.55
N VAL A 294 -14.00 -3.78 8.66
CA VAL A 294 -14.39 -4.21 10.01
C VAL A 294 -15.90 -4.34 10.12
N LEU A 295 -16.63 -3.31 9.71
CA LEU A 295 -18.10 -3.30 9.74
C LEU A 295 -18.70 -4.40 8.87
N LYS A 296 -18.14 -4.65 7.68
CA LYS A 296 -18.57 -5.76 6.80
C LYS A 296 -18.39 -7.13 7.47
N ARG A 297 -17.39 -7.28 8.35
CA ARG A 297 -17.10 -8.52 9.09
C ARG A 297 -17.71 -8.54 10.50
N LYS A 298 -18.51 -7.54 10.89
CA LYS A 298 -19.11 -7.42 12.23
C LYS A 298 -19.73 -8.72 12.74
N SER A 299 -20.59 -9.35 11.94
CA SER A 299 -21.30 -10.57 12.37
C SER A 299 -20.33 -11.67 12.77
N ALA A 300 -19.30 -11.91 11.96
CA ALA A 300 -18.26 -12.90 12.25
C ALA A 300 -17.47 -12.54 13.50
N ILE A 301 -17.08 -11.26 13.66
CA ILE A 301 -16.31 -10.76 14.81
C ILE A 301 -17.09 -10.95 16.12
N LEU A 302 -18.39 -10.65 16.12
CA LEU A 302 -19.23 -10.75 17.32
C LEU A 302 -19.60 -12.19 17.70
N THR A 303 -19.45 -13.15 16.77
CA THR A 303 -19.71 -14.57 17.01
C THR A 303 -18.47 -15.38 17.34
N CYS A 304 -17.28 -14.78 17.31
CA CYS A 304 -16.07 -15.44 17.77
C CYS A 304 -16.16 -15.66 19.29
N ASP A 305 -15.86 -16.87 19.73
CA ASP A 305 -15.61 -17.14 21.15
C ASP A 305 -14.24 -16.56 21.48
N TRP A 306 -14.20 -15.59 22.41
CA TRP A 306 -12.99 -14.86 22.82
C TRP A 306 -12.55 -15.26 24.23
#